data_AF-A0A2P6FMR0-F1
#
_entry.id   AF-A0A2P6FMR0-F1
#
_cell.length_a   1.000
_cell.length_b   1.000
_cell.length_c   1.000
_cell.angle_alpha   90.00
_cell.angle_beta   90.00
_cell.angle_gamma   90.00
#
_symmetry.space_group_name_H-M   'P 1'
#
loop_
_entity.id
_entity.type
_entity.pdbx_description
1 polymer ?
#
loop_
_entity_poly.entity_id
_entity_poly.type
_entity_poly.pdbx_seq_one_letter_code
_entity_poly.pdbx_strand_id
1 'polypeptide(L)'
;MRKLKLFDLSIALTVTLSLVSFVYGEVSIRSNKCNSNTIEDLYSLIYAPLVPFEPPASIIDDDGNVTASEDELFSLRRRHFYDQLKGQNPVSIDLQTYATLTKELPGGLEDFEPVLKILLPDCQPVSLFRGVPVSATSADFETILKTAEIGLRSEIAAIVDYARSSIEPNPIRFETILEILKNDLAITPEIVKAILPEPIAQRYFPDGIIPTANLSEAAILAFVALGGTVIEPPSKIFFIKPRSYSGVIEDYSSLIIQETGKIETAAALNTGLVAQMMNRMGVSAQILVITEVDTTMAGTCKIDDAGRWHQIIGGRKSRNCPFFSLTRQMLQSGTYKKTKDYIEQNIVFKQLEAILSIATNKGPKVDS
;
A
#
# COMPACT_ATOMS: atom_id res chain seq x y z
N MET A 1 -6.78 -73.23 43.35
CA MET A 1 -5.96 -73.18 42.11
C MET A 1 -6.80 -72.54 41.01
N ARG A 2 -6.13 -71.86 40.07
CA ARG A 2 -6.64 -71.02 38.96
C ARG A 2 -6.99 -69.56 39.28
N LYS A 3 -5.98 -68.72 39.02
CA LYS A 3 -6.05 -67.28 38.73
C LYS A 3 -6.67 -67.08 37.34
N LEU A 4 -7.56 -66.09 37.18
CA LEU A 4 -7.74 -65.37 35.92
C LEU A 4 -7.67 -63.88 36.22
N LYS A 5 -6.79 -63.19 35.50
CA LYS A 5 -6.39 -61.79 35.69
C LYS A 5 -7.46 -60.86 35.12
N LEU A 6 -7.87 -59.86 35.91
CA LEU A 6 -8.43 -58.60 35.38
C LEU A 6 -7.28 -57.83 34.71
N PHE A 7 -7.49 -57.39 33.47
CA PHE A 7 -6.65 -56.41 32.80
C PHE A 7 -7.25 -55.03 33.06
N ASP A 8 -6.49 -54.19 33.76
CA ASP A 8 -6.75 -52.76 33.91
C ASP A 8 -6.57 -52.05 32.56
N LEU A 9 -7.66 -51.45 32.08
CA LEU A 9 -7.69 -50.59 30.90
C LEU A 9 -7.49 -49.13 31.35
N SER A 10 -6.25 -48.67 31.34
CA SER A 10 -5.91 -47.26 31.57
C SER A 10 -6.34 -46.42 30.36
N ILE A 11 -7.36 -45.59 30.54
CA ILE A 11 -7.86 -44.64 29.54
C ILE A 11 -6.84 -43.48 29.44
N ALA A 12 -6.04 -43.49 28.39
CA ALA A 12 -5.25 -42.34 27.96
C ALA A 12 -6.12 -41.44 27.07
N LEU A 13 -6.61 -40.34 27.64
CA LEU A 13 -7.34 -39.28 26.95
C LEU A 13 -6.38 -38.56 25.99
N THR A 14 -6.36 -38.97 24.71
CA THR A 14 -5.64 -38.28 23.65
C THR A 14 -6.55 -37.22 23.03
N VAL A 15 -6.29 -35.96 23.36
CA VAL A 15 -6.90 -34.79 22.70
C VAL A 15 -6.26 -34.67 21.32
N THR A 16 -6.98 -35.09 20.28
CA THR A 16 -6.60 -34.82 18.90
C THR A 16 -6.91 -33.37 18.57
N LEU A 17 -5.89 -32.51 18.65
CA LEU A 17 -5.93 -31.18 18.04
C LEU A 17 -5.80 -31.34 16.53
N SER A 18 -6.93 -31.32 15.82
CA SER A 18 -6.95 -31.22 14.36
C SER A 18 -6.44 -29.83 13.98
N LEU A 19 -5.17 -29.73 13.61
CA LEU A 19 -4.61 -28.60 12.87
C LEU A 19 -5.31 -28.57 11.51
N VAL A 20 -6.29 -27.68 11.39
CA VAL A 20 -6.77 -27.23 10.09
C VAL A 20 -5.62 -26.45 9.47
N SER A 21 -4.92 -27.10 8.54
CA SER A 21 -3.95 -26.43 7.68
C SER A 21 -4.70 -25.40 6.85
N PHE A 22 -4.70 -24.15 7.30
CA PHE A 22 -4.90 -23.02 6.40
C PHE A 22 -3.72 -23.02 5.45
N VAL A 23 -3.97 -23.48 4.23
CA VAL A 23 -3.10 -23.22 3.08
C VAL A 23 -3.16 -21.72 2.85
N TYR A 24 -2.24 -20.99 3.50
CA TYR A 24 -1.83 -19.70 2.99
C TYR A 24 -1.32 -19.96 1.57
N GLY A 25 -2.04 -19.45 0.58
CA GLY A 25 -1.44 -19.20 -0.70
C GLY A 25 -0.36 -18.16 -0.47
N GLU A 26 0.86 -18.60 -0.21
CA GLU A 26 2.05 -17.79 -0.41
C GLU A 26 2.00 -17.34 -1.87
N VAL A 27 1.61 -16.08 -2.07
CA VAL A 27 2.14 -15.34 -3.21
C VAL A 27 3.64 -15.44 -3.05
N SER A 28 4.29 -16.19 -3.94
CA SER A 28 5.74 -16.33 -4.01
C SER A 28 6.36 -14.96 -4.23
N ILE A 29 6.60 -14.24 -3.14
CA ILE A 29 7.41 -13.02 -3.11
C ILE A 29 8.83 -13.50 -3.41
N ARG A 30 9.40 -13.03 -4.51
CA ARG A 30 10.86 -13.03 -4.64
C ARG A 30 11.38 -12.17 -3.49
N SER A 31 11.73 -12.81 -2.38
CA SER A 31 12.74 -12.30 -1.47
C SER A 31 14.00 -12.16 -2.32
N ASN A 32 14.21 -10.98 -2.90
CA ASN A 32 15.50 -10.63 -3.45
C ASN A 32 16.42 -10.56 -2.24
N LYS A 33 17.07 -11.68 -1.92
CA LYS A 33 18.11 -11.72 -0.92
C LYS A 33 19.19 -10.77 -1.42
N CYS A 34 19.28 -9.60 -0.80
CA CYS A 34 20.28 -8.62 -1.19
C CYS A 34 21.66 -9.24 -1.06
N ASN A 35 22.60 -8.76 -1.88
CA ASN A 35 24.01 -9.10 -1.70
C ASN A 35 24.57 -8.27 -0.53
N SER A 36 24.01 -8.48 0.67
CA SER A 36 24.51 -7.91 1.90
C SER A 36 25.81 -8.59 2.31
N ASN A 37 26.67 -7.82 2.95
CA ASN A 37 27.81 -8.35 3.67
C ASN A 37 27.33 -9.26 4.80
N THR A 38 28.17 -10.23 5.17
CA THR A 38 27.79 -11.15 6.23
C THR A 38 27.86 -10.46 7.59
N ILE A 39 27.27 -11.06 8.62
CA ILE A 39 27.36 -10.51 9.97
C ILE A 39 28.82 -10.52 10.47
N GLU A 40 29.65 -11.45 9.98
CA GLU A 40 31.08 -11.51 10.29
C GLU A 40 31.85 -10.32 9.70
N ASP A 41 31.49 -9.85 8.50
CA ASP A 41 32.07 -8.64 7.92
C ASP A 41 31.73 -7.41 8.78
N LEU A 42 30.48 -7.31 9.25
CA LEU A 42 30.05 -6.25 10.15
C LEU A 42 30.80 -6.30 11.49
N TYR A 43 30.93 -7.47 12.10
CA TYR A 43 31.68 -7.61 13.34
C TYR A 43 33.17 -7.31 13.15
N SER A 44 33.74 -7.67 12.00
CA SER A 44 35.13 -7.33 11.67
C SER A 44 35.34 -5.82 11.60
N LEU A 45 34.34 -5.07 11.11
CA LEU A 45 34.34 -3.61 11.12
C LEU A 45 34.18 -3.06 12.55
N ILE A 46 33.24 -3.58 13.34
CA ILE A 46 32.95 -3.11 14.71
C ILE A 46 34.14 -3.33 15.65
N TYR A 47 34.78 -4.51 15.57
CA TYR A 47 35.90 -4.89 16.42
C TYR A 47 37.26 -4.57 15.78
N ALA A 48 37.29 -3.79 14.70
CA ALA A 48 38.54 -3.29 14.15
C ALA A 48 39.31 -2.50 15.23
N PRO A 49 40.65 -2.57 15.27
CA PRO A 49 41.46 -1.89 16.27
C PRO A 49 41.56 -0.38 15.97
N LEU A 50 40.41 0.31 16.01
CA LEU A 50 40.30 1.75 15.82
C LEU A 50 40.74 2.47 17.08
N VAL A 51 41.45 3.59 16.90
CA VAL A 51 41.76 4.51 17.98
C VAL A 51 40.44 5.16 18.44
N PRO A 52 40.10 5.10 19.73
CA PRO A 52 38.92 5.78 20.27
C PRO A 52 38.97 7.29 20.00
N PHE A 53 37.82 7.93 19.85
CA PHE A 53 37.76 9.38 19.72
C PHE A 53 37.98 10.04 21.09
N GLU A 54 38.96 10.93 21.16
CA GLU A 54 39.20 11.82 22.29
C GLU A 54 39.00 13.28 21.82
N PRO A 55 38.17 14.08 22.52
CA PRO A 55 38.00 15.49 22.18
C PRO A 55 39.36 16.23 22.21
N PRO A 56 39.70 17.04 21.20
CA PRO A 56 40.97 17.77 21.19
C PRO A 56 41.05 18.76 22.35
N ALA A 57 42.24 18.94 22.93
CA ALA A 57 42.45 19.85 24.06
C ALA A 57 42.00 21.29 23.81
N SER A 58 41.92 21.73 22.54
CA SER A 58 41.41 23.05 22.17
C SER A 58 39.92 23.28 22.47
N ILE A 59 39.16 22.21 22.69
CA ILE A 59 37.73 22.26 23.04
C ILE A 59 37.45 21.78 24.46
N ILE A 60 38.49 21.56 25.26
CA ILE A 60 38.39 21.18 26.68
C ILE A 60 38.81 22.39 27.51
N ASP A 61 37.98 22.82 28.46
CA ASP A 61 38.35 23.88 29.39
C ASP A 61 39.30 23.39 30.51
N ASP A 62 39.79 24.32 31.33
CA ASP A 62 40.71 24.01 32.43
C ASP A 62 40.09 23.08 33.49
N ASP A 63 38.75 22.96 33.53
CA ASP A 63 37.98 22.10 34.41
C ASP A 63 37.68 20.72 33.79
N GLY A 64 38.11 20.48 32.54
CA GLY A 64 37.92 19.22 31.82
C GLY A 64 36.59 19.07 31.09
N ASN A 65 35.79 20.14 30.98
CA ASN A 65 34.50 20.11 30.28
C ASN A 65 34.67 20.38 28.78
N VAL A 66 33.85 19.72 27.97
CA VAL A 66 33.77 19.98 26.53
C VAL A 66 33.03 21.30 26.30
N THR A 67 33.72 22.26 25.69
CA THR A 67 33.20 23.60 25.36
C THR A 67 32.60 23.67 23.96
N ALA A 68 32.88 22.69 23.10
CA ALA A 68 32.31 22.56 21.77
C ALA A 68 30.80 22.28 21.84
N SER A 69 30.07 22.77 20.84
CA SER A 69 28.67 22.37 20.63
C SER A 69 28.58 20.87 20.28
N GLU A 70 27.41 20.26 20.49
CA GLU A 70 27.17 18.86 20.09
C GLU A 70 27.46 18.64 18.59
N ASP A 71 27.15 19.62 17.74
CA ASP A 71 27.38 19.53 16.31
C ASP A 71 28.85 19.55 15.92
N GLU A 72 29.62 20.40 16.60
CA GLU A 72 31.06 20.48 16.43
C GLU A 72 31.74 19.20 16.93
N LEU A 73 31.35 18.71 18.11
CA LEU A 73 31.88 17.47 18.67
C LEU A 73 31.58 16.26 17.77
N PHE A 74 30.35 16.16 17.25
CA PHE A 74 29.98 15.13 16.28
C PHE A 74 30.82 15.22 15.00
N SER A 75 31.04 16.42 14.48
CA SER A 75 31.81 16.62 13.25
C SER A 75 33.28 16.20 13.43
N LEU A 76 33.86 16.51 14.60
CA LEU A 76 35.22 16.08 14.97
C LEU A 76 35.30 14.55 15.11
N ARG A 77 34.35 13.94 15.83
CA ARG A 77 34.26 12.48 15.99
C ARG A 77 34.12 11.76 14.66
N ARG A 78 33.22 12.23 13.80
CA ARG A 78 33.01 11.65 12.46
C ARG A 78 34.27 11.73 11.62
N ARG A 79 34.97 12.87 11.63
CA ARG A 79 36.23 13.04 10.89
C ARG A 79 37.31 12.09 11.40
N HIS A 80 37.42 11.95 12.72
CA HIS A 80 38.35 11.01 13.36
C HIS A 80 38.16 9.57 12.88
N PHE A 81 36.93 9.07 12.85
CA PHE A 81 36.66 7.72 12.34
C PHE A 81 36.73 7.62 10.81
N TYR A 82 36.31 8.66 10.08
CA TYR A 82 36.49 8.72 8.63
C TYR A 82 37.96 8.56 8.22
N ASP A 83 38.88 9.29 8.88
CA ASP A 83 40.30 9.24 8.54
C ASP A 83 40.92 7.86 8.78
N GLN A 84 40.41 7.10 9.76
CA GLN A 84 40.83 5.71 10.04
C GLN A 84 40.21 4.68 9.10
N LEU A 85 38.98 4.93 8.62
CA LEU A 85 38.22 4.00 7.77
C LEU A 85 38.37 4.31 6.27
N LYS A 86 38.96 5.45 5.92
CA LYS A 86 39.14 5.89 4.53
C LYS A 86 39.94 4.86 3.73
N GLY A 87 39.38 4.41 2.61
CA GLY A 87 39.99 3.44 1.70
C GLY A 87 39.64 1.98 2.01
N GLN A 88 38.91 1.72 3.09
CA GLN A 88 38.30 0.40 3.32
C GLN A 88 37.10 0.18 2.39
N ASN A 89 36.79 -1.09 2.12
CA ASN A 89 35.61 -1.44 1.35
C ASN A 89 34.35 -1.14 2.17
N PRO A 90 33.30 -0.57 1.56
CA PRO A 90 32.03 -0.38 2.25
C PRO A 90 31.44 -1.70 2.72
N VAL A 91 30.85 -1.68 3.92
CA VAL A 91 30.08 -2.80 4.47
C VAL A 91 28.60 -2.46 4.31
N SER A 92 27.86 -3.30 3.61
CA SER A 92 26.43 -3.11 3.35
C SER A 92 25.60 -4.13 4.13
N ILE A 93 24.70 -3.66 4.97
CA ILE A 93 23.81 -4.52 5.77
C ILE A 93 22.35 -4.25 5.43
N ASP A 94 21.48 -5.24 5.57
CA ASP A 94 20.06 -5.05 5.33
C ASP A 94 19.43 -4.05 6.30
N LEU A 95 18.47 -3.26 5.84
CA LEU A 95 17.76 -2.26 6.67
C LEU A 95 17.18 -2.89 7.95
N GLN A 96 16.66 -4.12 7.86
CA GLN A 96 16.14 -4.84 9.02
C GLN A 96 17.24 -5.12 10.06
N THR A 97 18.43 -5.53 9.61
CA THR A 97 19.58 -5.77 10.49
C THR A 97 20.03 -4.49 11.16
N TYR A 98 20.16 -3.40 10.40
CA TYR A 98 20.45 -2.08 10.94
C TYR A 98 19.42 -1.66 11.99
N ALA A 99 18.13 -1.79 11.68
CA ALA A 99 17.05 -1.38 12.57
C ALA A 99 17.04 -2.20 13.87
N THR A 100 17.31 -3.51 13.79
CA THR A 100 17.44 -4.37 14.98
C THR A 100 18.64 -3.95 15.85
N LEU A 101 19.81 -3.72 15.25
CA LEU A 101 21.01 -3.32 16.01
C LEU A 101 20.85 -1.95 16.66
N THR A 102 20.30 -0.98 15.95
CA THR A 102 20.07 0.38 16.46
C THR A 102 19.00 0.42 17.55
N LYS A 103 18.00 -0.48 17.51
CA LYS A 103 17.00 -0.62 18.58
C LYS A 103 17.66 -1.11 19.88
N GLU A 104 18.54 -2.10 19.80
CA GLU A 104 19.24 -2.67 20.97
C GLU A 104 20.34 -1.75 21.50
N LEU A 105 21.06 -1.06 20.61
CA LEU A 105 22.16 -0.16 20.95
C LEU A 105 22.08 1.14 20.12
N PRO A 106 21.26 2.13 20.56
CA PRO A 106 21.16 3.42 19.91
C PRO A 106 22.53 4.11 19.77
N GLY A 107 22.83 4.64 18.58
CA GLY A 107 24.10 5.31 18.28
C GLY A 107 25.31 4.37 18.13
N GLY A 108 25.16 3.06 18.38
CA GLY A 108 26.27 2.10 18.38
C GLY A 108 26.95 1.90 17.02
N LEU A 109 26.32 2.36 15.93
CA LEU A 109 26.84 2.25 14.57
C LEU A 109 27.32 3.59 13.98
N GLU A 110 27.19 4.71 14.70
CA GLU A 110 27.48 6.05 14.18
C GLU A 110 28.94 6.22 13.75
N ASP A 111 29.87 5.61 14.48
CA ASP A 111 31.31 5.69 14.19
C ASP A 111 31.67 5.00 12.85
N PHE A 112 30.82 4.09 12.38
CA PHE A 112 31.06 3.29 11.17
C PHE A 112 30.32 3.82 9.94
N GLU A 113 29.44 4.83 10.08
CA GLU A 113 28.71 5.48 8.98
C GLU A 113 29.56 5.90 7.76
N PRO A 114 30.85 6.29 7.89
CA PRO A 114 31.70 6.56 6.75
C PRO A 114 31.76 5.43 5.70
N VAL A 115 31.72 4.18 6.15
CA VAL A 115 31.86 2.98 5.29
C VAL A 115 30.67 2.03 5.39
N LEU A 116 29.79 2.19 6.39
CA LEU A 116 28.55 1.44 6.52
C LEU A 116 27.49 1.97 5.55
N LYS A 117 26.86 1.06 4.82
CA LYS A 117 25.66 1.30 4.01
C LYS A 117 24.52 0.42 4.51
N ILE A 118 23.31 0.95 4.47
CA ILE A 118 22.11 0.16 4.67
C ILE A 118 21.50 -0.17 3.31
N LEU A 119 21.05 -1.40 3.13
CA LEU A 119 20.35 -1.83 1.92
C LEU A 119 18.84 -1.74 2.16
N LEU A 120 18.15 -0.96 1.34
CA LEU A 120 16.68 -0.91 1.32
C LEU A 120 16.09 -2.27 0.92
N PRO A 121 14.77 -2.49 1.10
CA PRO A 121 14.12 -3.75 0.69
C PRO A 121 14.28 -4.12 -0.79
N ASP A 122 14.60 -3.16 -1.66
CA ASP A 122 14.93 -3.36 -3.08
C ASP A 122 16.44 -3.47 -3.36
N CYS A 123 17.24 -3.59 -2.29
CA CYS A 123 18.69 -3.69 -2.30
C CYS A 123 19.44 -2.43 -2.72
N GLN A 124 18.78 -1.26 -2.78
CA GLN A 124 19.48 0.00 -3.01
C GLN A 124 20.31 0.39 -1.78
N PRO A 125 21.60 0.74 -1.94
CA PRO A 125 22.44 1.19 -0.85
C PRO A 125 22.14 2.63 -0.46
N VAL A 126 22.00 2.87 0.84
CA VAL A 126 21.74 4.17 1.43
C VAL A 126 22.82 4.50 2.45
N SER A 127 23.29 5.75 2.40
CA SER A 127 24.24 6.29 3.36
C SER A 127 23.54 6.79 4.61
N LEU A 128 24.25 6.74 5.73
CA LEU A 128 23.79 7.23 7.03
C LEU A 128 24.50 8.55 7.40
N PHE A 129 23.82 9.33 8.23
CA PHE A 129 24.36 10.48 8.95
C PHE A 129 23.62 10.62 10.29
N ARG A 130 24.31 10.47 11.42
CA ARG A 130 23.71 10.52 12.78
C ARG A 130 22.61 9.48 12.99
N GLY A 131 22.83 8.28 12.50
CA GLY A 131 21.88 7.18 12.49
C GLY A 131 20.71 7.38 11.52
N VAL A 132 20.66 8.49 10.79
CA VAL A 132 19.56 8.83 9.87
C VAL A 132 19.98 8.46 8.44
N PRO A 133 19.13 7.73 7.69
CA PRO A 133 19.33 7.55 6.26
C PRO A 133 19.22 8.89 5.50
N VAL A 134 20.19 9.23 4.64
CA VAL A 134 20.28 10.57 4.02
C VAL A 134 20.48 10.60 2.50
N SER A 135 20.31 9.46 1.82
CA SER A 135 20.46 9.43 0.36
C SER A 135 19.14 9.83 -0.33
N ALA A 136 19.20 10.63 -1.39
CA ALA A 136 18.04 10.77 -2.26
C ALA A 136 17.89 9.49 -3.07
N THR A 137 16.80 8.76 -2.87
CA THR A 137 16.56 7.46 -3.54
C THR A 137 15.21 7.44 -4.22
N SER A 138 15.10 6.68 -5.30
CA SER A 138 13.84 6.40 -5.97
C SER A 138 13.51 4.92 -5.85
N ALA A 139 12.33 4.56 -5.37
CA ALA A 139 11.96 3.16 -5.16
C ALA A 139 10.48 2.90 -5.45
N ASP A 140 10.17 1.63 -5.66
CA ASP A 140 8.80 1.18 -5.89
C ASP A 140 7.95 1.46 -4.65
N PHE A 141 6.65 1.71 -4.83
CA PHE A 141 5.77 2.07 -3.71
C PHE A 141 5.73 0.99 -2.61
N GLU A 142 5.85 -0.29 -2.99
CA GLU A 142 5.96 -1.40 -2.05
C GLU A 142 7.23 -1.31 -1.17
N THR A 143 8.37 -0.89 -1.74
CA THR A 143 9.62 -0.67 -1.00
C THR A 143 9.48 0.46 0.00
N ILE A 144 8.77 1.54 -0.36
CA ILE A 144 8.46 2.65 0.56
C ILE A 144 7.62 2.14 1.74
N LEU A 145 6.54 1.40 1.46
CA LEU A 145 5.68 0.82 2.50
C LEU A 145 6.46 -0.11 3.44
N LYS A 146 7.29 -1.00 2.90
CA LYS A 146 8.14 -1.92 3.68
C LYS A 146 9.20 -1.18 4.51
N THR A 147 9.79 -0.11 3.97
CA THR A 147 10.75 0.72 4.70
C THR A 147 10.06 1.38 5.90
N ALA A 148 8.88 1.94 5.71
CA ALA A 148 8.07 2.50 6.80
C ALA A 148 7.66 1.43 7.82
N GLU A 149 7.28 0.23 7.37
CA GLU A 149 6.98 -0.90 8.26
C GLU A 149 8.16 -1.26 9.18
N ILE A 150 9.37 -1.39 8.61
CA ILE A 150 10.58 -1.69 9.38
C ILE A 150 10.84 -0.58 10.41
N GLY A 151 10.71 0.69 10.02
CA GLY A 151 10.85 1.82 10.93
C GLY A 151 9.84 1.79 12.08
N LEU A 152 8.58 1.50 11.79
CA LEU A 152 7.51 1.40 12.80
C LEU A 152 7.76 0.24 13.77
N ARG A 153 8.07 -0.96 13.27
CA ARG A 153 8.29 -2.15 14.10
C ARG A 153 9.52 -2.04 14.98
N SER A 154 10.55 -1.38 14.48
CA SER A 154 11.79 -1.14 15.23
C SER A 154 11.74 0.11 16.09
N GLU A 155 10.66 0.89 16.04
CA GLU A 155 10.47 2.15 16.79
C GLU A 155 11.54 3.22 16.45
N ILE A 156 11.99 3.24 15.19
CA ILE A 156 13.00 4.19 14.69
C ILE A 156 12.34 5.22 13.79
N ALA A 157 11.98 6.37 14.36
CA ALA A 157 11.32 7.46 13.65
C ALA A 157 12.09 7.93 12.40
N ALA A 158 13.42 7.97 12.46
CA ALA A 158 14.28 8.36 11.34
C ALA A 158 14.08 7.49 10.08
N ILE A 159 13.79 6.19 10.23
CA ILE A 159 13.53 5.30 9.08
C ILE A 159 12.14 5.59 8.49
N VAL A 160 11.15 5.86 9.34
CA VAL A 160 9.80 6.25 8.91
C VAL A 160 9.85 7.59 8.17
N ASP A 161 10.57 8.57 8.72
CA ASP A 161 10.76 9.89 8.12
C ASP A 161 11.48 9.79 6.78
N TYR A 162 12.50 8.93 6.69
CA TYR A 162 13.17 8.66 5.43
C TYR A 162 12.22 8.12 4.36
N ALA A 163 11.41 7.10 4.70
CA ALA A 163 10.41 6.55 3.78
C ALA A 163 9.38 7.61 3.32
N ARG A 164 8.99 8.51 4.21
CA ARG A 164 7.97 9.54 3.94
C ARG A 164 8.51 10.76 3.17
N SER A 165 9.79 11.09 3.29
CA SER A 165 10.30 12.39 2.82
C SER A 165 11.50 12.32 1.89
N SER A 166 12.21 11.20 1.86
CA SER A 166 13.50 11.07 1.16
C SER A 166 13.51 10.00 0.08
N ILE A 167 12.46 9.16 0.01
CA ILE A 167 12.26 8.21 -1.09
C ILE A 167 11.22 8.75 -2.06
N GLU A 168 11.65 9.00 -3.30
CA GLU A 168 10.75 9.35 -4.40
C GLU A 168 10.10 8.08 -4.95
N PRO A 169 8.76 8.00 -5.01
CA PRO A 169 8.07 6.85 -5.58
C PRO A 169 8.31 6.73 -7.09
N ASN A 170 8.77 5.56 -7.53
CA ASN A 170 8.89 5.23 -8.95
C ASN A 170 7.50 5.31 -9.64
N PRO A 171 7.45 5.73 -10.92
CA PRO A 171 6.21 5.72 -11.68
C PRO A 171 5.60 4.31 -11.74
N ILE A 172 4.28 4.20 -11.50
CA ILE A 172 3.56 2.92 -11.59
C ILE A 172 2.58 2.91 -12.74
N ARG A 173 2.33 1.73 -13.31
CA ARG A 173 1.33 1.58 -14.37
C ARG A 173 -0.07 1.80 -13.82
N PHE A 174 -0.96 2.31 -14.65
CA PHE A 174 -2.35 2.54 -14.25
C PHE A 174 -3.07 1.27 -13.79
N GLU A 175 -2.78 0.12 -14.40
CA GLU A 175 -3.38 -1.15 -13.99
C GLU A 175 -3.02 -1.54 -12.55
N THR A 176 -1.80 -1.21 -12.11
CA THR A 176 -1.33 -1.47 -10.74
C THR A 176 -2.10 -0.60 -9.74
N ILE A 177 -2.43 0.65 -10.08
CA ILE A 177 -3.33 1.49 -9.26
C ILE A 177 -4.68 0.79 -9.10
N LEU A 178 -5.26 0.25 -10.18
CA LEU A 178 -6.55 -0.43 -10.13
C LEU A 178 -6.51 -1.76 -9.37
N GLU A 179 -5.37 -2.44 -9.34
CA GLU A 179 -5.16 -3.64 -8.54
C GLU A 179 -5.10 -3.31 -7.04
N ILE A 180 -4.37 -2.26 -6.67
CA ILE A 180 -4.32 -1.76 -5.28
C ILE A 180 -5.72 -1.37 -4.80
N LEU A 181 -6.46 -0.58 -5.60
CA LEU A 181 -7.82 -0.11 -5.29
C LEU A 181 -8.87 -1.22 -5.14
N LYS A 182 -8.55 -2.46 -5.51
CA LYS A 182 -9.45 -3.61 -5.35
C LYS A 182 -9.10 -4.49 -4.16
N ASN A 183 -8.05 -4.15 -3.41
CA ASN A 183 -7.50 -5.00 -2.37
C ASN A 183 -7.13 -4.21 -1.10
N ASP A 184 -8.15 -3.84 -0.31
CA ASP A 184 -7.95 -3.16 0.97
C ASP A 184 -7.19 -4.01 2.01
N LEU A 185 -7.34 -5.33 1.95
CA LEU A 185 -6.78 -6.26 2.96
C LEU A 185 -5.26 -6.44 2.83
N ALA A 186 -4.66 -6.03 1.72
CA ALA A 186 -3.21 -6.10 1.53
C ALA A 186 -2.45 -4.99 2.25
N ILE A 187 -3.16 -4.03 2.89
CA ILE A 187 -2.57 -2.78 3.37
C ILE A 187 -2.82 -2.63 4.86
N THR A 188 -1.76 -2.32 5.61
CA THR A 188 -1.82 -2.10 7.05
C THR A 188 -2.09 -0.61 7.35
N PRO A 189 -3.13 -0.27 8.14
CA PRO A 189 -3.51 1.11 8.44
C PRO A 189 -2.38 1.97 9.00
N GLU A 190 -1.58 1.40 9.91
CA GLU A 190 -0.49 2.08 10.60
C GLU A 190 0.61 2.50 9.62
N ILE A 191 0.91 1.65 8.62
CA ILE A 191 1.91 1.94 7.59
C ILE A 191 1.43 3.12 6.74
N VAL A 192 0.17 3.08 6.25
CA VAL A 192 -0.38 4.16 5.43
C VAL A 192 -0.42 5.48 6.19
N LYS A 193 -0.85 5.45 7.46
CA LYS A 193 -0.86 6.64 8.31
C LYS A 193 0.54 7.22 8.50
N ALA A 194 1.56 6.37 8.60
CA ALA A 194 2.94 6.82 8.77
C ALA A 194 3.50 7.49 7.50
N ILE A 195 3.13 7.02 6.31
CA ILE A 195 3.62 7.59 5.05
C ILE A 195 2.76 8.74 4.50
N LEU A 196 1.47 8.81 4.86
CA LEU A 196 0.57 9.86 4.41
C LEU A 196 0.94 11.20 5.07
N PRO A 197 1.28 12.26 4.31
CA PRO A 197 1.63 13.54 4.92
C PRO A 197 0.49 14.12 5.76
N GLU A 198 0.82 14.60 6.96
CA GLU A 198 -0.15 15.07 7.96
C GLU A 198 -1.19 16.08 7.42
N PRO A 199 -0.82 17.10 6.62
CA PRO A 199 -1.81 18.04 6.08
C PRO A 199 -2.82 17.38 5.14
N ILE A 200 -2.41 16.32 4.43
CA ILE A 200 -3.29 15.54 3.54
C ILE A 200 -4.15 14.61 4.38
N ALA A 201 -3.57 13.93 5.37
CA ALA A 201 -4.30 13.08 6.30
C ALA A 201 -5.43 13.83 6.99
N GLN A 202 -5.16 15.01 7.57
CA GLN A 202 -6.18 15.83 8.24
C GLN A 202 -7.30 16.29 7.30
N ARG A 203 -7.00 16.53 6.02
CA ARG A 203 -8.01 16.95 5.03
C ARG A 203 -8.96 15.83 4.64
N TYR A 204 -8.46 14.61 4.50
CA TYR A 204 -9.23 13.48 3.99
C TYR A 204 -9.76 12.55 5.09
N PHE A 205 -9.11 12.56 6.25
CA PHE A 205 -9.43 11.74 7.43
C PHE A 205 -9.34 12.61 8.71
N PRO A 206 -10.24 13.60 8.89
CA PRO A 206 -10.15 14.59 9.97
C PRO A 206 -10.25 13.98 11.38
N ASP A 207 -10.88 12.82 11.51
CA ASP A 207 -10.97 12.08 12.79
C ASP A 207 -9.67 11.32 13.13
N GLY A 208 -8.64 11.40 12.27
CA GLY A 208 -7.35 10.76 12.47
C GLY A 208 -7.34 9.23 12.31
N ILE A 209 -8.48 8.66 11.91
CA ILE A 209 -8.71 7.24 11.66
C ILE A 209 -8.95 7.04 10.17
N ILE A 210 -8.17 6.14 9.56
CA ILE A 210 -8.42 5.67 8.18
C ILE A 210 -9.33 4.44 8.28
N PRO A 211 -10.59 4.50 7.80
CA PRO A 211 -11.48 3.34 7.82
C PRO A 211 -10.88 2.18 7.02
N THR A 212 -11.08 0.94 7.48
CA THR A 212 -10.58 -0.25 6.77
C THR A 212 -11.06 -0.31 5.32
N ALA A 213 -12.29 0.13 5.06
CA ALA A 213 -12.88 0.18 3.72
C ALA A 213 -12.30 1.28 2.82
N ASN A 214 -11.40 2.14 3.32
CA ASN A 214 -10.73 3.18 2.54
C ASN A 214 -9.21 2.99 2.50
N LEU A 215 -8.69 1.83 2.88
CA LEU A 215 -7.24 1.62 3.03
C LEU A 215 -6.52 1.66 1.68
N SER A 216 -7.12 1.05 0.65
CA SER A 216 -6.55 1.11 -0.70
C SER A 216 -6.55 2.54 -1.25
N GLU A 217 -7.62 3.30 -1.02
CA GLU A 217 -7.66 4.71 -1.41
C GLU A 217 -6.68 5.56 -0.64
N ALA A 218 -6.53 5.34 0.66
CA ALA A 218 -5.58 6.06 1.49
C ALA A 218 -4.13 5.75 1.06
N ALA A 219 -3.84 4.52 0.65
CA ALA A 219 -2.54 4.15 0.10
C ALA A 219 -2.26 4.84 -1.24
N ILE A 220 -3.22 4.88 -2.17
CA ILE A 220 -3.08 5.63 -3.42
C ILE A 220 -2.95 7.13 -3.15
N LEU A 221 -3.68 7.65 -2.14
CA LEU A 221 -3.56 9.05 -1.73
C LEU A 221 -2.15 9.34 -1.21
N ALA A 222 -1.57 8.44 -0.42
CA ALA A 222 -0.21 8.56 0.06
C ALA A 222 0.79 8.52 -1.11
N PHE A 223 0.66 7.58 -2.04
CA PHE A 223 1.47 7.51 -3.25
C PHE A 223 1.46 8.85 -4.03
N VAL A 224 0.27 9.40 -4.30
CA VAL A 224 0.12 10.69 -4.99
C VAL A 224 0.70 11.84 -4.16
N ALA A 225 0.51 11.83 -2.84
CA ALA A 225 1.02 12.88 -1.95
C ALA A 225 2.55 12.87 -1.84
N LEU A 226 3.19 11.72 -2.02
CA LEU A 226 4.64 11.55 -2.09
C LEU A 226 5.23 11.94 -3.45
N GLY A 227 4.42 12.41 -4.39
CA GLY A 227 4.88 12.79 -5.74
C GLY A 227 4.81 11.65 -6.76
N GLY A 228 4.16 10.54 -6.44
CA GLY A 228 3.99 9.40 -7.32
C GLY A 228 3.31 9.76 -8.65
N THR A 229 3.87 9.25 -9.73
CA THR A 229 3.37 9.47 -11.10
C THR A 229 2.87 8.17 -11.72
N VAL A 230 2.01 8.30 -12.72
CA VAL A 230 1.45 7.15 -13.45
C VAL A 230 2.06 7.07 -14.84
N ILE A 231 2.47 5.88 -15.24
CA ILE A 231 2.92 5.59 -16.61
C ILE A 231 1.68 5.43 -17.49
N GLU A 232 1.64 6.19 -18.59
CA GLU A 232 0.59 6.11 -19.63
C GLU A 232 -0.84 6.10 -19.06
N PRO A 233 -1.22 7.10 -18.24
CA PRO A 233 -2.55 7.14 -17.65
C PRO A 233 -3.62 7.26 -18.75
N PRO A 234 -4.78 6.59 -18.60
CA PRO A 234 -5.88 6.80 -19.53
C PRO A 234 -6.35 8.26 -19.46
N SER A 235 -6.80 8.80 -20.59
CA SER A 235 -7.32 10.16 -20.63
C SER A 235 -8.59 10.32 -19.79
N LYS A 236 -9.37 9.23 -19.67
CA LYS A 236 -10.68 9.23 -19.01
C LYS A 236 -11.04 7.90 -18.39
N ILE A 237 -11.71 7.95 -17.26
CA ILE A 237 -12.30 6.80 -16.58
C ILE A 237 -13.70 7.13 -16.05
N PHE A 238 -14.59 6.13 -16.03
CA PHE A 238 -15.92 6.27 -15.47
C PHE A 238 -16.09 5.33 -14.28
N PHE A 239 -16.63 5.86 -13.20
CA PHE A 239 -17.12 5.10 -12.06
C PHE A 239 -18.64 5.07 -12.13
N ILE A 240 -19.24 3.89 -12.18
CA ILE A 240 -20.69 3.74 -12.09
C ILE A 240 -21.02 3.14 -10.73
N LYS A 241 -21.84 3.85 -9.96
CA LYS A 241 -22.30 3.39 -8.66
C LYS A 241 -23.82 3.54 -8.51
N PRO A 242 -24.47 2.70 -7.69
CA PRO A 242 -25.89 2.87 -7.38
C PRO A 242 -26.11 4.14 -6.54
N ARG A 243 -27.27 4.78 -6.67
CA ARG A 243 -27.76 5.78 -5.71
C ARG A 243 -28.05 5.06 -4.39
N SER A 244 -27.49 5.60 -3.30
CA SER A 244 -27.52 5.05 -1.95
C SER A 244 -28.86 5.36 -1.29
N TYR A 245 -29.70 4.33 -1.25
CA TYR A 245 -30.72 4.13 -0.23
C TYR A 245 -30.86 2.59 -0.13
N SER A 246 -30.36 1.99 0.96
CA SER A 246 -30.50 0.61 1.48
C SER A 246 -30.87 -0.57 0.53
N GLY A 247 -30.22 -1.73 0.64
CA GLY A 247 -30.59 -2.94 -0.14
C GLY A 247 -29.77 -3.17 -1.41
N VAL A 248 -28.88 -2.24 -1.74
CA VAL A 248 -27.57 -2.54 -2.34
C VAL A 248 -26.54 -2.11 -1.30
N ILE A 249 -25.52 -2.93 -1.03
CA ILE A 249 -24.52 -2.57 -0.01
C ILE A 249 -23.66 -1.43 -0.61
N GLU A 250 -23.89 -0.22 -0.10
CA GLU A 250 -23.69 1.07 -0.79
C GLU A 250 -22.24 1.37 -1.15
N ASP A 251 -21.29 0.92 -0.33
CA ASP A 251 -19.86 1.09 -0.57
C ASP A 251 -19.27 -0.08 -1.38
N TYR A 252 -20.02 -1.16 -1.58
CA TYR A 252 -19.50 -2.43 -2.10
C TYR A 252 -19.76 -2.66 -3.60
N SER A 253 -20.29 -1.67 -4.32
CA SER A 253 -20.76 -1.90 -5.69
C SER A 253 -20.46 -0.76 -6.65
N SER A 254 -19.22 -0.73 -7.15
CA SER A 254 -18.80 0.19 -8.22
C SER A 254 -18.28 -0.54 -9.45
N LEU A 255 -18.66 -0.07 -10.63
CA LEU A 255 -18.02 -0.47 -11.89
C LEU A 255 -17.00 0.60 -12.29
N ILE A 256 -15.83 0.15 -12.72
CA ILE A 256 -14.79 0.98 -13.30
C ILE A 256 -14.78 0.71 -14.80
N ILE A 257 -14.94 1.75 -15.62
CA ILE A 257 -14.93 1.66 -17.08
C ILE A 257 -13.77 2.48 -17.61
N GLN A 258 -12.82 1.79 -18.21
CA GLN A 258 -11.63 2.39 -18.82
C GLN A 258 -11.94 2.89 -20.24
N GLU A 259 -11.12 3.79 -20.78
CA GLU A 259 -11.24 4.28 -22.17
C GLU A 259 -11.15 3.18 -23.23
N THR A 260 -10.57 2.02 -22.89
CA THR A 260 -10.54 0.82 -23.73
C THR A 260 -11.91 0.13 -23.84
N GLY A 261 -12.88 0.54 -23.02
CA GLY A 261 -14.18 -0.09 -22.82
C GLY A 261 -14.14 -1.32 -21.91
N LYS A 262 -12.99 -1.62 -21.28
CA LYS A 262 -12.89 -2.66 -20.24
C LYS A 262 -13.73 -2.27 -19.03
N ILE A 263 -14.58 -3.20 -18.57
CA ILE A 263 -15.47 -3.02 -17.41
C ILE A 263 -15.01 -3.92 -16.27
N GLU A 264 -14.54 -3.31 -15.20
CA GLU A 264 -14.07 -3.98 -13.99
C GLU A 264 -15.00 -3.72 -12.82
N THR A 265 -15.12 -4.69 -11.92
CA THR A 265 -15.88 -4.54 -10.67
C THR A 265 -14.92 -4.14 -9.56
N ALA A 266 -15.32 -3.17 -8.75
CA ALA A 266 -14.63 -2.78 -7.52
C ALA A 266 -15.65 -2.76 -6.38
N ALA A 267 -15.37 -3.55 -5.34
CA ALA A 267 -16.11 -3.53 -4.09
C ALA A 267 -15.35 -2.64 -3.10
N ALA A 268 -16.08 -2.03 -2.16
CA ALA A 268 -15.61 -1.15 -1.10
C ALA A 268 -14.98 0.16 -1.60
N LEU A 269 -15.20 0.54 -2.86
CA LEU A 269 -14.50 1.67 -3.47
C LEU A 269 -15.13 3.03 -3.11
N ASN A 270 -14.37 3.89 -2.45
CA ASN A 270 -14.70 5.30 -2.26
C ASN A 270 -14.49 6.10 -3.56
N THR A 271 -15.44 5.94 -4.48
CA THR A 271 -15.45 6.60 -5.80
C THR A 271 -15.20 8.11 -5.76
N GLY A 272 -15.64 8.81 -4.72
CA GLY A 272 -15.43 10.25 -4.57
C GLY A 272 -13.97 10.60 -4.31
N LEU A 273 -13.32 9.87 -3.39
CA LEU A 273 -11.90 10.01 -3.10
C LEU A 273 -11.05 9.59 -4.31
N VAL A 274 -11.35 8.43 -4.89
CA VAL A 274 -10.64 7.93 -6.08
C VAL A 274 -10.74 8.91 -7.23
N ALA A 275 -11.92 9.44 -7.55
CA ALA A 275 -12.04 10.41 -8.63
C ALA A 275 -11.18 11.66 -8.40
N GLN A 276 -11.08 12.15 -7.16
CA GLN A 276 -10.18 13.27 -6.86
C GLN A 276 -8.71 12.92 -7.08
N MET A 277 -8.28 11.72 -6.65
CA MET A 277 -6.91 11.24 -6.85
C MET A 277 -6.58 11.07 -8.34
N MET A 278 -7.50 10.47 -9.10
CA MET A 278 -7.37 10.29 -10.55
C MET A 278 -7.20 11.63 -11.27
N ASN A 279 -8.01 12.63 -10.93
CA ASN A 279 -7.89 13.97 -11.52
C ASN A 279 -6.55 14.63 -11.19
N ARG A 280 -5.97 14.40 -10.00
CA ARG A 280 -4.62 14.88 -9.65
C ARG A 280 -3.53 14.20 -10.45
N MET A 281 -3.74 12.94 -10.85
CA MET A 281 -2.84 12.18 -11.72
C MET A 281 -3.07 12.47 -13.22
N GLY A 282 -3.91 13.47 -13.56
CA GLY A 282 -4.21 13.84 -14.94
C GLY A 282 -5.25 12.96 -15.64
N VAL A 283 -5.90 12.03 -14.93
CA VAL A 283 -6.97 11.17 -15.45
C VAL A 283 -8.32 11.82 -15.20
N SER A 284 -9.08 12.12 -16.27
CA SER A 284 -10.44 12.65 -16.12
C SER A 284 -11.38 11.58 -15.56
N ALA A 285 -11.72 11.68 -14.28
CA ALA A 285 -12.62 10.73 -13.62
C ALA A 285 -14.05 11.28 -13.53
N GLN A 286 -15.01 10.54 -14.09
CA GLN A 286 -16.43 10.87 -14.03
C GLN A 286 -17.20 9.83 -13.22
N ILE A 287 -18.10 10.29 -12.35
CA ILE A 287 -18.93 9.42 -11.53
C ILE A 287 -20.37 9.48 -12.08
N LEU A 288 -20.91 8.34 -12.50
CA LEU A 288 -22.33 8.17 -12.77
C LEU A 288 -22.98 7.52 -11.56
N VAL A 289 -24.02 8.16 -11.06
CA VAL A 289 -24.87 7.60 -10.00
C VAL A 289 -26.16 7.14 -10.64
N ILE A 290 -26.43 5.84 -10.61
CA ILE A 290 -27.62 5.26 -11.26
C ILE A 290 -28.68 4.83 -10.26
N THR A 291 -29.94 5.03 -10.60
CA THR A 291 -31.14 4.68 -9.80
C THR A 291 -31.93 3.52 -10.39
N GLU A 292 -31.60 3.14 -11.63
CA GLU A 292 -32.30 2.12 -12.37
C GLU A 292 -31.31 1.29 -13.19
N VAL A 293 -31.51 -0.02 -13.18
CA VAL A 293 -30.84 -0.97 -14.08
C VAL A 293 -31.92 -1.69 -14.87
N ASP A 294 -31.97 -1.47 -16.17
CA ASP A 294 -32.90 -2.14 -17.07
C ASP A 294 -32.17 -3.21 -17.89
N THR A 295 -32.69 -4.43 -17.92
CA THR A 295 -32.15 -5.52 -18.75
C THR A 295 -33.27 -6.20 -19.51
N THR A 296 -32.99 -6.67 -20.72
CA THR A 296 -34.00 -7.32 -21.57
C THR A 296 -34.47 -8.68 -21.04
N MET A 297 -33.61 -9.41 -20.32
CA MET A 297 -33.87 -10.81 -19.91
C MET A 297 -33.97 -11.02 -18.41
N ALA A 298 -33.14 -10.31 -17.63
CA ALA A 298 -33.02 -10.53 -16.18
C ALA A 298 -33.88 -9.57 -15.35
N GLY A 299 -34.77 -8.82 -16.01
CA GLY A 299 -35.68 -7.88 -15.37
C GLY A 299 -35.04 -6.53 -15.06
N THR A 300 -35.71 -5.75 -14.21
CA THR A 300 -35.28 -4.38 -13.88
C THR A 300 -34.95 -4.27 -12.39
N CYS A 301 -33.84 -3.64 -12.05
CA CYS A 301 -33.62 -3.15 -10.69
C CYS A 301 -33.99 -1.68 -10.58
N LYS A 302 -34.76 -1.32 -9.55
CA LYS A 302 -35.09 0.08 -9.24
C LYS A 302 -35.08 0.30 -7.74
N ILE A 303 -34.99 1.57 -7.36
CA ILE A 303 -35.20 2.03 -5.99
C ILE A 303 -36.71 2.18 -5.76
N ASP A 304 -37.23 1.64 -4.66
CA ASP A 304 -38.62 1.86 -4.21
C ASP A 304 -38.78 3.17 -3.41
N ASP A 305 -40.03 3.48 -3.04
CA ASP A 305 -40.36 4.70 -2.29
C ASP A 305 -39.73 4.72 -0.87
N ALA A 306 -39.35 3.55 -0.34
CA ALA A 306 -38.63 3.43 0.93
C ALA A 306 -37.12 3.60 0.76
N GLY A 307 -36.67 3.93 -0.44
CA GLY A 307 -35.26 4.01 -0.76
C GLY A 307 -34.63 2.63 -0.66
N ARG A 308 -35.22 1.61 -1.28
CA ARG A 308 -34.63 0.27 -1.35
C ARG A 308 -34.53 -0.27 -2.75
N TRP A 309 -33.36 -0.79 -3.06
CA TRP A 309 -33.16 -1.52 -4.30
C TRP A 309 -33.92 -2.84 -4.30
N HIS A 310 -34.66 -3.08 -5.38
CA HIS A 310 -35.36 -4.33 -5.62
C HIS A 310 -35.31 -4.70 -7.09
N GLN A 311 -35.26 -5.99 -7.37
CA GLN A 311 -35.34 -6.55 -8.71
C GLN A 311 -36.78 -6.95 -9.04
N ILE A 312 -37.23 -6.64 -10.25
CA ILE A 312 -38.54 -7.03 -10.78
C ILE A 312 -38.31 -8.00 -11.94
N ILE A 313 -38.74 -9.26 -11.76
CA ILE A 313 -38.66 -10.30 -12.80
C ILE A 313 -40.08 -10.85 -13.04
N GLY A 314 -40.62 -10.69 -14.25
CA GLY A 314 -41.96 -11.18 -14.60
C GLY A 314 -43.06 -10.67 -13.66
N GLY A 315 -42.93 -9.43 -13.17
CA GLY A 315 -43.87 -8.81 -12.22
C GLY A 315 -43.65 -9.17 -10.74
N ARG A 316 -42.74 -10.10 -10.42
CA ARG A 316 -42.38 -10.44 -9.03
C ARG A 316 -41.26 -9.56 -8.52
N LYS A 317 -41.42 -9.01 -7.31
CA LYS A 317 -40.40 -8.19 -6.63
C LYS A 317 -39.51 -9.05 -5.73
N SER A 318 -38.20 -8.89 -5.86
CA SER A 318 -37.17 -9.46 -4.98
C SER A 318 -36.38 -8.34 -4.32
N ARG A 319 -36.11 -8.44 -3.01
CA ARG A 319 -35.38 -7.41 -2.23
C ARG A 319 -33.85 -7.42 -2.44
N ASN A 320 -33.36 -8.18 -3.42
CA ASN A 320 -31.95 -8.22 -3.76
C ASN A 320 -31.79 -7.81 -5.23
N CYS A 321 -30.90 -6.86 -5.50
CA CYS A 321 -30.50 -6.51 -6.86
C CYS A 321 -29.05 -6.96 -7.11
N PRO A 322 -28.80 -7.88 -8.06
CA PRO A 322 -27.45 -8.29 -8.43
C PRO A 322 -26.77 -7.23 -9.32
N PHE A 323 -26.49 -6.08 -8.71
CA PHE A 323 -26.10 -4.82 -9.36
C PHE A 323 -24.97 -4.99 -10.39
N PHE A 324 -23.83 -5.59 -10.04
CA PHE A 324 -22.70 -5.74 -10.96
C PHE A 324 -23.07 -6.45 -12.26
N SER A 325 -23.76 -7.59 -12.15
CA SER A 325 -24.11 -8.42 -13.30
C SER A 325 -25.12 -7.72 -14.21
N LEU A 326 -26.15 -7.11 -13.63
CA LEU A 326 -27.21 -6.46 -14.39
C LEU A 326 -26.75 -5.14 -14.99
N THR A 327 -25.97 -4.35 -14.26
CA THR A 327 -25.41 -3.10 -14.79
C THR A 327 -24.46 -3.39 -15.93
N ARG A 328 -23.60 -4.41 -15.84
CA ARG A 328 -22.76 -4.85 -16.97
C ARG A 328 -23.61 -5.26 -18.18
N GLN A 329 -24.66 -6.05 -17.97
CA GLN A 329 -25.58 -6.45 -19.05
C GLN A 329 -26.30 -5.24 -19.67
N MET A 330 -26.74 -4.29 -18.84
CA MET A 330 -27.38 -3.06 -19.29
C MET A 330 -26.45 -2.23 -20.18
N LEU A 331 -25.19 -2.07 -19.76
CA LEU A 331 -24.17 -1.34 -20.53
C LEU A 331 -23.86 -2.04 -21.87
N GLN A 332 -23.74 -3.36 -21.86
CA GLN A 332 -23.47 -4.15 -23.07
C GLN A 332 -24.64 -4.15 -24.07
N SER A 333 -25.88 -4.18 -23.58
CA SER A 333 -27.08 -4.22 -24.41
C SER A 333 -27.63 -2.84 -24.80
N GLY A 334 -27.09 -1.75 -24.23
CA GLY A 334 -27.55 -0.40 -24.51
C GLY A 334 -28.88 -0.03 -23.87
N THR A 335 -29.42 -0.85 -22.96
CA THR A 335 -30.74 -0.63 -22.34
C THR A 335 -30.75 0.55 -21.36
N TYR A 336 -29.59 1.04 -20.92
CA TYR A 336 -29.49 2.27 -20.11
C TYR A 336 -30.17 3.47 -20.80
N LYS A 337 -30.27 3.50 -22.13
CA LYS A 337 -30.98 4.55 -22.89
C LYS A 337 -32.46 4.71 -22.51
N LYS A 338 -33.05 3.68 -21.89
CA LYS A 338 -34.45 3.66 -21.44
C LYS A 338 -34.61 4.11 -19.98
N THR A 339 -33.52 4.25 -19.24
CA THR A 339 -33.58 4.58 -17.82
C THR A 339 -33.71 6.08 -17.60
N LYS A 340 -34.25 6.47 -16.45
CA LYS A 340 -34.31 7.89 -16.05
C LYS A 340 -32.92 8.51 -15.96
N ASP A 341 -31.94 7.74 -15.50
CA ASP A 341 -30.55 8.20 -15.34
C ASP A 341 -29.94 8.68 -16.66
N TYR A 342 -30.28 8.07 -17.80
CA TYR A 342 -29.80 8.51 -19.12
C TYR A 342 -30.33 9.89 -19.50
N ILE A 343 -31.57 10.20 -19.15
CA ILE A 343 -32.16 11.52 -19.41
C ILE A 343 -31.48 12.57 -18.52
N GLU A 344 -31.33 12.26 -17.23
CA GLU A 344 -30.75 13.17 -16.23
C GLU A 344 -29.25 13.42 -16.44
N GLN A 345 -28.49 12.40 -16.87
CA GLN A 345 -27.03 12.43 -17.02
C GLN A 345 -26.58 12.25 -18.48
N ASN A 346 -27.39 12.73 -19.43
CA ASN A 346 -27.24 12.50 -20.89
C ASN A 346 -25.82 12.77 -21.42
N ILE A 347 -25.21 13.88 -21.01
CA ILE A 347 -23.86 14.28 -21.47
C ILE A 347 -22.83 13.22 -21.10
N VAL A 348 -22.86 12.72 -19.86
CA VAL A 348 -21.92 11.73 -19.35
C VAL A 348 -22.17 10.37 -20.03
N PHE A 349 -23.43 9.98 -20.19
CA PHE A 349 -23.78 8.75 -20.90
C PHE A 349 -23.37 8.76 -22.37
N LYS A 350 -23.50 9.88 -23.09
CA LYS A 350 -23.01 10.00 -24.48
C LYS A 350 -21.49 9.84 -24.59
N GLN A 351 -20.75 10.33 -23.60
CA GLN A 351 -19.30 10.11 -23.55
C GLN A 351 -18.97 8.64 -23.27
N LEU A 352 -19.71 8.01 -22.38
CA LEU A 352 -19.58 6.59 -22.08
C LEU A 352 -19.92 5.72 -23.31
N GLU A 353 -20.96 6.08 -24.07
CA GLU A 353 -21.36 5.42 -25.32
C GLU A 353 -20.23 5.35 -26.34
N ALA A 354 -19.51 6.46 -26.54
CA ALA A 354 -18.38 6.51 -27.45
C ALA A 354 -17.33 5.45 -27.09
N ILE A 355 -17.03 5.28 -25.80
CA ILE A 355 -16.07 4.30 -25.30
C ILE A 355 -16.60 2.87 -25.41
N LEU A 356 -17.85 2.62 -25.02
CA LEU A 356 -18.44 1.28 -25.10
C LEU A 356 -18.52 0.77 -26.55
N SER A 357 -18.72 1.67 -27.53
CA SER A 357 -18.74 1.32 -28.95
C SER A 357 -17.38 0.83 -29.48
N ILE A 358 -16.27 1.28 -28.89
CA ILE A 358 -14.92 0.84 -29.24
C ILE A 358 -14.72 -0.63 -28.83
N ALA A 359 -15.23 -1.02 -27.66
CA ALA A 359 -15.13 -2.40 -27.17
C ALA A 359 -15.96 -3.36 -28.04
N THR A 360 -17.14 -2.96 -28.51
CA THR A 360 -17.95 -3.82 -29.41
C THR A 360 -17.33 -3.97 -30.80
N ASN A 361 -16.62 -2.96 -31.30
CA ASN A 361 -15.99 -2.99 -32.62
C ASN A 361 -14.65 -3.75 -32.66
N LYS A 362 -14.02 -4.02 -31.51
CA LYS A 362 -12.72 -4.73 -31.47
C LYS A 362 -12.81 -6.24 -31.70
N GLY A 363 -14.01 -6.85 -31.66
CA GLY A 363 -14.20 -8.30 -31.87
C GLY A 363 -13.39 -9.18 -30.88
N PRO A 364 -13.66 -10.50 -30.79
CA PRO A 364 -12.76 -11.39 -30.08
C PRO A 364 -11.40 -11.38 -30.80
N LYS A 365 -10.31 -11.13 -30.06
CA LYS A 365 -8.96 -11.46 -30.55
C LYS A 365 -8.98 -12.96 -30.85
N VAL A 366 -8.88 -13.31 -32.13
CA VAL A 366 -8.54 -14.66 -32.54
C VAL A 366 -7.07 -14.80 -32.23
N ASP A 367 -6.75 -15.49 -31.14
CA ASP A 367 -5.39 -15.94 -30.87
C ASP A 367 -4.98 -16.86 -32.02
N SER A 368 -4.06 -16.38 -32.85
CA SER A 368 -3.42 -17.11 -33.94
C SER A 368 -2.17 -17.83 -33.45
#